data_AF-A0A2V9WRN9-F1
#
_entry.id   AF-A0A2V9WRN9-F1
#
_cell.length_a   1.000
_cell.length_b   1.000
_cell.length_c   1.000
_cell.angle_alpha   90.00
_cell.angle_beta   90.00
_cell.angle_gamma   90.00
#
_symmetry.space_group_name_H-M   'P 1'
#
loop_
_entity.id
_entity.type
_entity.pdbx_description
1 polymer ?
#
loop_
_entity_poly.entity_id
_entity_poly.type
_entity_poly.pdbx_seq_one_letter_code
_entity_poly.pdbx_strand_id
1 'polypeptide(L)'
;MRPLAKARGFEIVGEYTDTISGAKAKHPGLDKLMSDARRGRFDGVLLWSLDRMARSVEHFLEVLDELNHLNIGLVSFRENIDTSGPLGRAMIVIVAISELERSLIVERVKKWHAPSAAGGQTNWASTAGHQSRAGCH
;
A
#
# COMPACT_ATOMS: atom_id res chain seq x y z
N MET A 1 22.76 2.01 10.40
CA MET A 1 22.71 1.03 9.30
C MET A 1 23.94 0.13 9.26
N ARG A 2 25.17 0.67 9.17
CA ARG A 2 26.41 -0.15 9.08
C ARG A 2 26.62 -1.20 10.19
N PRO A 3 26.43 -0.88 11.48
CA PRO A 3 26.56 -1.88 12.55
C PRO A 3 25.51 -3.00 12.44
N LEU A 4 24.29 -2.65 12.03
CA LEU A 4 23.18 -3.59 11.86
C LEU A 4 23.40 -4.53 10.67
N ALA A 5 23.84 -3.99 9.53
CA ALA A 5 24.21 -4.79 8.37
C ALA A 5 25.32 -5.79 8.74
N LYS A 6 26.37 -5.33 9.44
CA LYS A 6 27.45 -6.19 9.93
C LYS A 6 26.94 -7.29 10.88
N ALA A 7 26.05 -6.97 11.81
CA ALA A 7 25.47 -7.94 12.74
C ALA A 7 24.64 -9.03 12.03
N ARG A 8 24.07 -8.72 10.86
CA ARG A 8 23.31 -9.65 10.02
C ARG A 8 24.14 -10.33 8.94
N GLY A 9 25.44 -10.03 8.85
CA GLY A 9 26.32 -10.57 7.79
C GLY A 9 26.07 -9.96 6.41
N PHE A 10 25.40 -8.81 6.33
CA PHE A 10 25.13 -8.12 5.08
C PHE A 10 26.28 -7.20 4.69
N GLU A 11 26.64 -7.23 3.41
CA GLU A 11 27.54 -6.25 2.79
C GLU A 11 26.72 -5.05 2.28
N ILE A 12 27.15 -3.83 2.61
CA ILE A 12 26.50 -2.62 2.11
C ILE A 12 27.15 -2.24 0.78
N VAL A 13 26.41 -2.46 -0.31
CA VAL A 13 26.85 -2.12 -1.68
C VAL A 13 26.40 -0.72 -2.14
N GLY A 14 25.53 -0.06 -1.37
CA GLY A 14 25.07 1.30 -1.66
C GLY A 14 24.28 1.92 -0.50
N GLU A 15 24.27 3.24 -0.44
CA GLU A 15 23.44 4.02 0.48
C GLU A 15 22.58 5.00 -0.33
N TYR A 16 21.28 5.01 -0.05
CA TYR A 16 20.30 5.86 -0.73
C TYR A 16 19.63 6.74 0.32
N THR A 17 19.64 8.06 0.11
CA THR A 17 19.13 9.03 1.08
C THR A 17 18.15 9.98 0.41
N ASP A 18 17.05 10.23 1.10
CA ASP A 18 16.07 11.25 0.74
C ASP A 18 16.12 12.37 1.78
N THR A 19 16.20 13.61 1.32
CA THR A 19 16.11 14.78 2.19
C THR A 19 14.65 15.21 2.24
N ILE A 20 14.00 15.01 3.39
CA ILE A 20 12.60 15.40 3.58
C ILE A 20 12.56 16.93 3.71
N SER A 21 12.26 17.62 2.61
CA SER A 21 11.94 19.05 2.62
C SER A 21 10.59 19.30 1.91
N GLY A 22 9.55 19.51 2.71
CA GLY A 22 8.23 19.97 2.24
C GLY A 22 7.33 18.91 1.61
N ALA A 23 6.02 19.19 1.65
CA ALA A 23 4.91 18.31 1.26
C ALA A 23 4.87 17.86 -0.23
N LYS A 24 5.86 18.26 -1.04
CA LYS A 24 6.03 17.87 -2.45
C LYS A 24 7.43 17.34 -2.77
N ALA A 25 8.17 16.86 -1.76
CA ALA A 25 9.49 16.30 -1.97
C ALA A 25 9.42 15.07 -2.89
N LYS A 26 10.13 15.14 -4.02
CA LYS A 26 10.49 13.96 -4.82
C LYS A 26 11.24 12.98 -3.91
N HIS A 27 11.19 11.69 -4.23
CA HIS A 27 11.88 10.62 -3.49
C HIS A 27 13.09 10.11 -4.30
N PRO A 28 14.05 10.98 -4.70
CA PRO A 28 15.13 10.61 -5.62
C PRO A 28 16.02 9.47 -5.10
N GLY A 29 16.14 9.32 -3.77
CA GLY A 29 16.85 8.21 -3.15
C GLY A 29 16.15 6.88 -3.43
N LEU A 30 14.83 6.82 -3.19
CA LEU A 30 13.99 5.67 -3.53
C LEU A 30 13.98 5.38 -5.03
N ASP A 31 13.81 6.41 -5.88
CA ASP A 31 13.81 6.24 -7.34
C ASP A 31 15.12 5.60 -7.82
N LYS A 32 16.26 6.05 -7.27
CA LYS A 32 17.57 5.48 -7.57
C LYS A 32 17.72 4.06 -7.04
N LEU A 33 17.24 3.79 -5.82
CA LEU A 33 17.22 2.46 -5.24
C LEU A 33 16.46 1.49 -6.13
N MET A 34 15.25 1.85 -6.57
CA MET A 34 14.43 1.01 -7.46
C MET A 34 15.08 0.84 -8.83
N SER A 35 15.73 1.86 -9.37
CA SER A 35 16.49 1.73 -10.62
C SER A 35 17.66 0.75 -10.49
N ASP A 36 18.35 0.73 -9.36
CA ASP A 36 19.49 -0.16 -9.13
C ASP A 36 19.03 -1.59 -8.75
N ALA A 37 17.89 -1.72 -8.09
CA ALA A 37 17.17 -2.98 -7.86
C ALA A 37 16.82 -3.66 -9.19
N ARG A 38 16.19 -2.94 -10.13
CA ARG A 38 15.86 -3.44 -11.49
C ARG A 38 17.08 -3.88 -12.29
N ARG A 39 18.27 -3.39 -11.94
CA ARG A 39 19.56 -3.75 -12.55
C ARG A 39 20.26 -4.91 -11.85
N GLY A 40 19.66 -5.49 -10.80
CA GLY A 40 20.21 -6.61 -10.04
C GLY A 40 21.50 -6.26 -9.28
N ARG A 41 21.65 -5.01 -8.82
CA ARG A 41 22.87 -4.59 -8.10
C ARG A 41 22.95 -5.05 -6.65
N PHE A 42 21.84 -5.53 -6.09
CA PHE A 42 21.72 -6.04 -4.73
C PHE A 42 20.51 -6.97 -4.63
N ASP A 43 20.48 -7.78 -3.58
CA ASP A 43 19.42 -8.76 -3.26
C ASP A 43 18.66 -8.40 -1.97
N GLY A 44 19.04 -7.33 -1.29
CA GLY A 44 18.43 -6.90 -0.03
C GLY A 44 18.41 -5.38 0.15
N VAL A 45 17.33 -4.90 0.77
CA VAL A 45 17.14 -3.51 1.19
C VAL A 45 17.00 -3.46 2.70
N LEU A 46 17.90 -2.72 3.36
CA LEU A 46 17.88 -2.48 4.79
C LEU A 46 17.46 -1.02 5.05
N LEU A 47 16.41 -0.82 5.84
CA LEU A 47 15.91 0.53 6.20
C LEU A 47 15.59 0.66 7.69
N TRP A 48 15.65 1.89 8.19
CA TRP A 48 15.38 2.16 9.61
C TRP A 48 13.89 2.05 9.93
N SER A 49 13.04 2.70 9.13
CA SER A 49 11.60 2.73 9.34
C SER A 49 10.83 2.91 8.03
N LEU A 50 9.64 2.32 7.93
CA LEU A 50 8.84 2.30 6.70
C LEU A 50 8.38 3.70 6.24
N ASP A 51 8.21 4.64 7.18
CA ASP A 51 7.85 6.04 6.89
C ASP A 51 8.91 6.80 6.10
N ARG A 52 10.14 6.26 6.00
CA ARG A 52 11.24 6.81 5.19
C ARG A 52 11.32 6.21 3.80
N MET A 53 10.50 5.21 3.50
CA MET A 53 10.45 4.52 2.22
C MET A 53 9.22 4.94 1.43
N ALA A 54 8.07 5.07 2.09
CA ALA A 54 6.81 5.33 1.40
C ALA A 54 5.94 6.37 2.10
N ARG A 55 5.14 7.08 1.30
CA ARG A 55 4.26 8.17 1.75
C ARG A 55 2.87 7.72 2.16
N SER A 56 2.51 6.48 1.82
CA SER A 56 1.24 5.84 2.16
C SER A 56 1.47 4.33 2.24
N VAL A 57 0.50 3.61 2.83
CA VAL A 57 0.50 2.14 2.81
C VAL A 57 0.45 1.64 1.37
N GLU A 58 -0.41 2.21 0.51
CA GLU A 58 -0.50 1.85 -0.91
C GLU A 58 0.86 1.96 -1.62
N HIS A 59 1.55 3.09 -1.47
CA HIS A 59 2.88 3.27 -2.05
C HIS A 59 3.91 2.30 -1.47
N PHE A 60 3.79 1.94 -0.19
CA PHE A 60 4.65 0.92 0.40
C PHE A 60 4.42 -0.45 -0.24
N LEU A 61 3.16 -0.83 -0.43
CA LEU A 61 2.79 -2.11 -1.03
C LEU A 61 3.25 -2.21 -2.49
N GLU A 62 3.12 -1.13 -3.28
CA GLU A 62 3.64 -1.06 -4.66
C GLU A 62 5.15 -1.31 -4.71
N VAL A 63 5.92 -0.64 -3.84
CA VAL A 63 7.37 -0.83 -3.80
C VAL A 63 7.73 -2.23 -3.31
N LEU A 64 7.02 -2.75 -2.30
CA LEU A 64 7.25 -4.09 -1.78
C LEU A 64 6.96 -5.17 -2.83
N ASP A 65 5.86 -5.04 -3.59
CA ASP A 65 5.51 -5.95 -4.67
C ASP A 65 6.58 -5.97 -5.77
N GLU A 66 7.08 -4.79 -6.17
CA GLU A 66 8.16 -4.70 -7.13
C GLU A 66 9.46 -5.34 -6.63
N LEU A 67 9.87 -5.07 -5.39
CA LEU A 67 11.06 -5.70 -4.80
C LEU A 67 10.90 -7.23 -4.75
N ASN A 68 9.71 -7.74 -4.40
CA ASN A 68 9.43 -9.17 -4.39
C ASN A 68 9.54 -9.79 -5.79
N HIS A 69 8.99 -9.14 -6.82
CA HIS A 69 9.13 -9.60 -8.21
C HIS A 69 10.60 -9.66 -8.67
N LEU A 70 11.44 -8.82 -8.09
CA LEU A 70 12.89 -8.80 -8.33
C LEU A 70 13.67 -9.78 -7.42
N ASN A 71 13.00 -10.55 -6.57
CA ASN A 71 13.59 -11.40 -5.52
C ASN A 71 14.49 -10.63 -4.54
N ILE A 72 14.13 -9.39 -4.22
CA ILE A 72 14.87 -8.54 -3.29
C ILE A 72 14.17 -8.53 -1.93
N GLY A 73 14.87 -8.96 -0.89
CA GLY A 73 14.38 -8.95 0.48
C GLY A 73 14.37 -7.54 1.09
N LEU A 74 13.30 -7.19 1.80
CA LEU A 74 13.18 -5.97 2.58
C LEU A 74 13.29 -6.26 4.08
N VAL A 75 14.17 -5.55 4.78
CA VAL A 75 14.33 -5.60 6.24
C VAL A 75 14.17 -4.21 6.84
N SER A 76 13.22 -4.06 7.76
CA SER A 76 13.04 -2.82 8.52
C SER A 76 13.36 -3.01 10.00
N PHE A 77 14.11 -2.06 10.57
CA PHE A 77 14.57 -2.17 11.95
C PHE A 77 13.48 -1.79 12.95
N ARG A 78 12.85 -0.62 12.77
CA ARG A 78 11.88 -0.06 13.73
C ARG A 78 10.63 -0.93 13.85
N GLU A 79 10.15 -1.47 12.73
CA GLU A 79 8.96 -2.33 12.71
C GLU A 79 9.31 -3.81 12.92
N ASN A 80 10.60 -4.15 13.02
CA ASN A 80 11.11 -5.53 13.14
C ASN A 80 10.55 -6.46 12.05
N ILE A 81 10.49 -5.96 10.82
CA ILE A 81 9.97 -6.69 9.66
C ILE A 81 11.14 -7.26 8.87
N ASP A 82 11.01 -8.53 8.49
CA ASP A 82 11.89 -9.22 7.56
C ASP A 82 11.05 -9.97 6.53
N THR A 83 11.08 -9.50 5.29
CA THR A 83 10.26 -10.05 4.20
C THR A 83 10.95 -11.20 3.46
N SER A 84 12.19 -11.54 3.81
CA SER A 84 12.86 -12.72 3.26
C SER A 84 12.29 -14.04 3.83
N GLY A 85 11.53 -13.97 4.93
CA GLY A 85 10.92 -15.12 5.60
C GLY A 85 9.39 -15.28 5.41
N PRO A 86 8.73 -16.17 6.18
CA PRO A 86 7.29 -16.42 6.12
C PRO A 86 6.41 -15.17 6.28
N LEU A 87 6.90 -14.15 6.99
CA LEU A 87 6.21 -12.86 7.15
C LEU A 87 6.07 -12.11 5.81
N GLY A 88 7.08 -12.16 4.93
CA GLY A 88 7.00 -11.58 3.59
C GLY A 88 5.86 -12.20 2.77
N ARG A 89 5.70 -13.53 2.86
CA ARG A 89 4.57 -14.24 2.23
C ARG A 89 3.21 -13.82 2.78
N ALA A 90 3.11 -13.56 4.10
CA ALA A 90 1.88 -13.06 4.70
C ALA A 90 1.55 -11.63 4.25
N MET A 91 2.57 -10.77 4.09
CA MET A 91 2.39 -9.41 3.58
C MET A 91 1.81 -9.40 2.16
N ILE A 92 2.21 -10.33 1.29
CA ILE A 92 1.62 -10.49 -0.07
C ILE A 92 0.10 -10.73 0.02
N VAL A 93 -0.34 -11.59 0.94
CA VAL A 93 -1.78 -11.87 1.13
C VAL A 93 -2.52 -10.62 1.58
N ILE A 94 -1.91 -9.83 2.48
CA ILE A 94 -2.49 -8.56 2.94
C ILE A 94 -2.58 -7.54 1.79
N VAL A 95 -1.57 -7.46 0.92
CA VAL A 95 -1.61 -6.62 -0.29
C VAL A 95 -2.77 -7.03 -1.19
N ALA A 96 -2.86 -8.32 -1.53
CA ALA A 96 -3.90 -8.85 -2.40
C ALA A 96 -5.32 -8.58 -1.85
N ILE A 97 -5.52 -8.70 -0.53
CA ILE A 97 -6.80 -8.35 0.12
C ILE A 97 -7.08 -6.85 0.00
N SER A 98 -6.06 -6.01 0.23
CA SER A 98 -6.20 -4.54 0.15
C SER A 98 -6.59 -4.08 -1.26
N GLU A 99 -6.03 -4.69 -2.30
CA GLU A 99 -6.38 -4.43 -3.71
C GLU A 99 -7.82 -4.87 -4.04
N LEU A 100 -8.24 -6.03 -3.52
CA LEU A 100 -9.62 -6.50 -3.65
C LEU A 100 -10.59 -5.52 -3.00
N GLU A 101 -10.35 -5.11 -1.75
CA GLU A 101 -11.20 -4.17 -1.02
C GLU A 101 -11.32 -2.83 -1.77
N ARG A 102 -10.20 -2.32 -2.29
CA ARG A 102 -10.20 -1.11 -3.12
C ARG A 102 -11.04 -1.29 -4.38
N SER A 103 -10.90 -2.41 -5.07
CA SER A 103 -11.66 -2.71 -6.28
C SER A 103 -13.16 -2.75 -6.01
N LEU A 104 -13.57 -3.37 -4.89
CA LEU A 104 -14.96 -3.44 -4.46
C LEU A 104 -15.53 -2.05 -4.08
N ILE A 105 -14.73 -1.19 -3.44
CA ILE A 105 -15.12 0.20 -3.15
C ILE A 105 -15.35 0.96 -4.45
N VAL A 106 -14.44 0.87 -5.42
CA VAL A 106 -14.56 1.53 -6.72
C VAL A 106 -15.80 1.04 -7.47
N GLU A 107 -16.05 -0.27 -7.49
CA GLU A 107 -17.23 -0.86 -8.13
C GLU A 107 -18.53 -0.36 -7.51
N ARG A 108 -18.59 -0.28 -6.17
CA ARG A 108 -19.74 0.28 -5.45
C ARG A 108 -20.01 1.72 -5.84
N VAL A 109 -18.98 2.56 -5.89
CA VAL A 109 -19.08 3.97 -6.30
C VAL A 109 -19.55 4.08 -7.76
N LYS A 110 -19.03 3.25 -8.67
CA LYS A 110 -19.49 3.20 -10.07
C LYS A 110 -20.97 2.82 -10.18
N LYS A 111 -21.44 1.83 -9.41
CA LYS A 111 -22.86 1.45 -9.36
C LYS A 111 -23.75 2.57 -8.83
N TRP A 112 -23.27 3.36 -7.86
CA TRP A 112 -23.96 4.55 -7.37
C TRP A 112 -24.06 5.67 -8.42
N HIS A 113 -23.03 5.87 -9.24
CA HIS A 113 -22.98 6.94 -10.24
C HIS A 113 -23.38 6.49 -11.65
N ALA A 114 -23.78 5.23 -11.85
CA ALA A 114 -24.29 4.77 -13.13
C ALA A 114 -25.56 5.56 -13.45
N PRO A 115 -25.61 6.31 -14.58
CA PRO A 115 -26.80 7.06 -14.93
C PRO A 115 -27.96 6.07 -15.08
N SER A 116 -29.01 6.27 -14.27
CA SER A 116 -30.25 5.51 -14.40
C SER A 116 -30.75 5.68 -15.83
N ALA A 117 -30.68 4.61 -16.63
CA ALA A 117 -31.13 4.61 -18.02
C ALA A 117 -32.66 4.74 -18.18
N ALA A 118 -33.37 5.00 -17.09
CA ALA A 118 -34.76 5.42 -17.08
C ALA A 118 -34.89 6.54 -16.07
N GLY A 119 -35.43 7.69 -16.49
CA GLY A 119 -35.61 8.86 -15.64
C GLY A 119 -36.25 8.48 -14.30
N GLY A 120 -35.55 8.78 -13.21
CA GLY A 120 -36.00 8.39 -11.88
C GLY A 120 -35.03 8.86 -10.80
N GLN A 121 -35.28 10.07 -10.31
CA GLN A 121 -34.97 10.59 -8.96
C GLN A 121 -33.88 9.85 -8.14
N THR A 122 -32.74 10.51 -7.94
CA THR A 122 -31.73 10.12 -6.94
C THR A 122 -32.31 10.29 -5.53
N ASN A 123 -32.89 9.24 -4.97
CA ASN A 123 -33.51 9.31 -3.66
C ASN A 123 -32.60 8.69 -2.58
N TRP A 124 -31.81 9.52 -1.92
CA TRP A 124 -31.16 9.16 -0.65
C TRP A 124 -32.09 9.38 0.57
N ALA A 125 -33.36 9.74 0.35
CA ALA A 125 -34.32 10.00 1.40
C ALA A 125 -35.76 9.55 1.02
N SER A 126 -36.00 8.23 0.88
CA SER A 126 -37.34 7.70 1.10
C SER A 126 -37.34 6.71 2.25
N THR A 127 -37.40 7.23 3.47
CA THR A 127 -37.99 6.51 4.59
C THR A 127 -39.50 6.43 4.33
N ALA A 128 -39.99 5.26 3.95
CA ALA A 128 -41.43 5.01 3.86
C ALA A 128 -41.99 4.81 5.28
N GLY A 129 -42.67 5.83 5.81
CA GLY A 129 -43.45 5.70 7.04
C GLY A 129 -44.75 4.95 6.76
N HIS A 130 -45.01 3.87 7.51
CA HIS A 130 -46.28 3.15 7.47
C HIS A 130 -47.25 3.77 8.49
N GLN A 131 -48.44 4.18 8.03
CA GLN A 131 -49.53 4.58 8.92
C GLN A 131 -50.62 3.50 8.89
N SER A 132 -50.73 2.77 10.00
CA SER A 132 -51.88 1.89 10.26
C SER A 132 -53.14 2.75 10.39
N ARG A 133 -54.09 2.61 9.46
CA ARG A 133 -55.44 3.16 9.65
C ARG A 133 -56.12 2.30 10.71
N ALA A 134 -56.34 2.88 11.88
CA ALA A 134 -57.36 2.41 12.80
C ALA A 134 -58.72 2.55 12.09
N GLY A 135 -59.23 1.43 11.59
CA GLY A 135 -60.59 1.33 11.08
C GLY A 135 -61.53 1.21 12.27
N CYS A 136 -62.26 2.31 12.55
CA CYS A 136 -63.55 2.25 13.21
C CYS A 136 -64.48 1.37 12.37
N HIS A 137 -65.05 0.34 12.98
CA HIS A 137 -66.49 0.02 12.96
C HIS A 137 -66.77 -1.13 13.93
#